data_AF-A0A3M2BEA1-F1
#
_entry.id   AF-A0A3M2BEA1-F1
#
_cell.length_a   1.000
_cell.length_b   1.000
_cell.length_c   1.000
_cell.angle_alpha   90.00
_cell.angle_beta   90.00
_cell.angle_gamma   90.00
#
_symmetry.space_group_name_H-M   'P 1'
#
loop_
_entity.id
_entity.type
_entity.pdbx_description
1 polymer ?
#
loop_
_entity_poly.entity_id
_entity_poly.type
_entity_poly.pdbx_seq_one_letter_code
_entity_poly.pdbx_strand_id
1 'polypeptide(L)'
;MKPVCIVDTCSLINLSDVQLARRSLHRWLWDEFEVRFSEAVLDEIRRHQRDMGRNRRRDWGKYVYKYNTINTRERMLFSSLTRLVEAGRCHRCNQTIWQEQSFEPDLDNPQDKGERHNCCVSLHIVRNGNFRRQVIYLTDDQRAVRDYVRTVFDVFPLGTIWSSLDFVLYIFVRHRPRILLQTVLATLRDVNAKGVGSNNASSKLTRRLTVYQKRAEHIDRLLVQM
;
A
#
# COMPACT_ATOMS: atom_id res chain seq x y z
N MET A 1 -10.18 13.50 12.77
CA MET A 1 -9.32 12.37 13.19
C MET A 1 -8.66 11.78 11.94
N LYS A 2 -7.37 11.46 11.96
CA LYS A 2 -6.67 10.94 10.76
C LYS A 2 -6.91 9.43 10.59
N PRO A 3 -7.13 8.93 9.35
CA PRO A 3 -7.10 7.50 9.07
C PRO A 3 -5.72 6.88 9.36
N VAL A 4 -5.68 5.59 9.68
CA VAL A 4 -4.43 4.88 9.94
C VAL A 4 -3.86 4.40 8.61
N CYS A 5 -2.58 4.65 8.38
CA CYS A 5 -1.85 4.14 7.22
C CYS A 5 -0.74 3.21 7.69
N ILE A 6 -0.86 1.93 7.36
CA ILE A 6 0.21 0.94 7.56
C ILE A 6 1.07 0.96 6.32
N VAL A 7 2.27 1.50 6.45
CA VAL A 7 3.14 1.75 5.31
C VAL A 7 4.26 0.73 5.23
N ASP A 8 4.55 0.34 4.00
CA ASP A 8 5.64 -0.55 3.65
C ASP A 8 6.90 0.21 3.20
N THR A 9 8.07 -0.42 3.29
CA THR A 9 9.36 0.21 2.97
C THR A 9 9.41 0.63 1.50
N CYS A 10 8.93 -0.23 0.60
CA CYS A 10 8.97 0.04 -0.84
C CYS A 10 8.20 1.33 -1.21
N SER A 11 7.03 1.56 -0.60
CA SER A 11 6.28 2.80 -0.81
C SER A 11 6.98 4.01 -0.19
N LEU A 12 7.60 3.88 0.98
CA LEU A 12 8.40 4.98 1.53
C LEU A 12 9.55 5.37 0.59
N ILE A 13 10.22 4.40 -0.02
CA ILE A 13 11.26 4.66 -1.02
C ILE A 13 10.67 5.32 -2.27
N ASN A 14 9.57 4.82 -2.80
CA ASN A 14 8.94 5.38 -4.02
C ASN A 14 8.43 6.81 -3.83
N LEU A 15 7.98 7.15 -2.62
CA LEU A 15 7.54 8.51 -2.26
C LEU A 15 8.72 9.43 -1.89
N SER A 16 9.93 8.89 -1.71
CA SER A 16 11.10 9.69 -1.34
C SER A 16 11.43 10.69 -2.45
N ASP A 17 11.87 11.89 -2.09
CA ASP A 17 12.26 12.98 -3.02
C ASP A 17 11.25 13.42 -4.10
N VAL A 18 10.04 12.84 -4.14
CA VAL A 18 8.95 13.30 -5.01
C VAL A 18 8.13 14.36 -4.29
N GLN A 19 7.70 15.37 -5.04
CA GLN A 19 6.89 16.47 -4.53
C GLN A 19 5.58 16.60 -5.29
N LEU A 20 4.52 16.93 -4.56
CA LEU A 20 3.22 17.32 -5.09
C LEU A 20 2.87 18.69 -4.52
N ALA A 21 2.60 19.65 -5.41
CA ALA A 21 2.34 21.05 -5.06
C ALA A 21 3.42 21.64 -4.13
N ARG A 22 4.70 21.50 -4.54
CA ARG A 22 5.90 22.00 -3.83
C ARG A 22 6.12 21.41 -2.42
N ARG A 23 5.45 20.29 -2.12
CA ARG A 23 5.53 19.62 -0.83
C ARG A 23 5.85 18.14 -1.02
N SER A 24 6.79 17.62 -0.24
CA SER A 24 7.19 16.21 -0.35
C SER A 24 6.01 15.27 -0.08
N LEU A 25 5.96 14.16 -0.82
CA LEU A 25 4.92 13.15 -0.62
C LEU A 25 4.98 12.52 0.78
N HIS A 26 6.16 12.42 1.39
CA HIS A 26 6.28 12.07 2.81
C HIS A 26 5.61 13.11 3.71
N ARG A 27 5.76 14.42 3.47
CA ARG A 27 5.08 15.39 4.32
C ARG A 27 3.55 15.28 4.19
N TRP A 28 3.05 15.04 2.98
CA TRP A 28 1.63 14.72 2.77
C TRP A 28 1.18 13.49 3.55
N LEU A 29 1.96 12.40 3.52
CA LEU A 29 1.59 11.14 4.16
C LEU A 29 1.39 11.30 5.68
N TRP A 30 2.28 12.00 6.38
CA TRP A 30 2.13 12.19 7.84
C TRP A 30 1.12 13.28 8.23
N ASP A 31 0.88 14.23 7.34
CA ASP A 31 -0.14 15.26 7.57
C ASP A 31 -1.56 14.71 7.40
N GLU A 32 -1.75 13.74 6.50
CA GLU A 32 -3.06 13.16 6.22
C GLU A 32 -3.37 11.90 7.05
N PHE A 33 -2.34 11.13 7.43
CA PHE A 33 -2.50 9.83 8.06
C PHE A 33 -1.82 9.72 9.43
N GLU A 34 -2.37 8.85 10.27
CA GLU A 34 -1.63 8.27 11.37
C GLU A 34 -0.78 7.11 10.83
N VAL A 35 0.48 7.40 10.53
CA VAL A 35 1.41 6.45 9.93
C VAL A 35 1.95 5.48 10.98
N ARG A 36 1.85 4.18 10.69
CA ARG A 36 2.40 3.09 11.49
C ARG A 36 3.07 2.05 10.60
N PHE A 37 3.97 1.26 11.17
CA PHE A 37 4.57 0.09 10.53
C PHE A 37 5.18 -0.83 11.59
N SER A 38 5.51 -2.06 11.22
CA SER A 38 6.12 -3.06 12.10
C SER A 38 7.60 -2.81 12.39
N GLU A 39 8.15 -3.49 13.40
CA GLU A 39 9.60 -3.48 13.67
C GLU A 39 10.40 -4.06 12.50
N ALA A 40 9.89 -5.08 11.81
CA ALA A 40 10.53 -5.66 10.64
C ALA A 40 10.67 -4.62 9.51
N VAL A 41 9.66 -3.78 9.30
CA VAL A 41 9.73 -2.65 8.36
C VAL A 41 10.72 -1.59 8.81
N LEU A 42 10.83 -1.31 10.12
CA LEU A 42 11.87 -0.40 10.61
C LEU A 42 13.29 -0.92 10.28
N ASP A 43 13.53 -2.21 10.45
CA ASP A 43 14.81 -2.83 10.13
C ASP A 43 15.09 -2.78 8.63
N GLU A 44 14.07 -2.96 7.80
CA GLU A 44 14.19 -2.78 6.35
C GLU A 44 14.47 -1.32 5.96
N ILE A 45 13.77 -0.34 6.55
CA ILE A 45 14.05 1.09 6.38
C ILE A 45 15.51 1.42 6.72
N ARG A 46 16.05 0.82 7.80
CA ARG A 46 17.46 1.01 8.20
C ARG A 46 18.43 0.44 7.16
N ARG A 47 18.14 -0.74 6.60
CA ARG A 47 18.93 -1.34 5.50
C ARG A 47 18.90 -0.47 4.24
N HIS A 48 17.76 0.15 3.95
CA HIS A 48 17.54 1.01 2.79
C HIS A 48 17.64 2.51 3.10
N GLN A 49 18.36 2.89 4.16
CA GLN A 49 18.42 4.29 4.62
C GLN A 49 18.96 5.24 3.54
N ARG A 50 19.80 4.75 2.62
CA ARG A 50 20.33 5.52 1.48
C ARG A 50 19.25 5.86 0.45
N ASP A 51 18.27 4.98 0.28
CA ASP A 51 17.18 5.10 -0.71
C ASP A 51 16.04 6.02 -0.21
N MET A 52 16.06 6.36 1.08
CA MET A 52 15.09 7.25 1.73
C MET A 52 15.28 8.74 1.41
N GLY A 53 16.30 9.09 0.62
CA GLY A 53 16.53 10.46 0.15
C GLY A 53 16.68 11.46 1.29
N ARG A 54 15.95 12.58 1.20
CA ARG A 54 15.94 13.62 2.25
C ARG A 54 15.46 13.14 3.63
N ASN A 55 14.76 12.00 3.71
CA ASN A 55 14.21 11.48 4.97
C ASN A 55 15.11 10.45 5.66
N ARG A 56 16.34 10.22 5.15
CA ARG A 56 17.30 9.27 5.73
C ARG A 56 17.60 9.48 7.22
N ARG A 57 17.56 10.72 7.72
CA ARG A 57 17.87 11.06 9.14
C ARG A 57 16.64 11.15 10.04
N ARG A 58 15.45 10.78 9.54
CA ARG A 58 14.24 10.86 10.34
C ARG A 58 14.29 9.84 11.48
N ASP A 59 13.81 10.22 12.66
CA ASP A 59 13.53 9.27 13.72
C ASP A 59 12.29 8.45 13.34
N TRP A 60 12.54 7.28 12.74
CA TRP A 60 11.53 6.32 12.32
C TRP A 60 10.95 5.51 13.48
N GLY A 61 11.70 5.39 14.59
CA GLY A 61 11.33 4.54 15.73
C GLY A 61 9.99 4.92 16.37
N LYS A 62 9.67 6.21 16.38
CA LYS A 62 8.39 6.71 16.94
C LYS A 62 7.13 6.32 16.15
N TYR A 63 7.27 5.81 14.93
CA TYR A 63 6.15 5.35 14.11
C TYR A 63 5.95 3.84 14.17
N VAL A 64 6.88 3.11 14.80
CA VAL A 64 6.74 1.67 14.99
C VAL A 64 5.54 1.36 15.87
N TYR A 65 4.72 0.44 15.39
CA TYR A 65 3.65 -0.14 16.19
C TYR A 65 4.22 -1.30 17.01
N LYS A 66 4.33 -1.10 18.34
CA LYS A 66 4.84 -2.12 19.25
C LYS A 66 3.83 -3.24 19.40
N TYR A 67 4.22 -4.45 19.01
CA TYR A 67 3.37 -5.64 19.12
C TYR A 67 4.16 -6.85 19.60
N ASN A 68 4.22 -7.02 20.91
CA ASN A 68 5.11 -8.00 21.58
C ASN A 68 4.86 -9.47 21.16
N THR A 69 3.68 -9.79 20.63
CA THR A 69 3.32 -11.16 20.21
C THR A 69 3.21 -11.31 18.70
N ILE A 70 3.88 -10.46 17.92
CA ILE A 70 3.72 -10.41 16.46
C ILE A 70 4.09 -11.73 15.78
N ASN A 71 5.17 -12.40 16.20
CA ASN A 71 5.59 -13.68 15.61
C ASN A 71 4.58 -14.81 15.85
N THR A 72 4.01 -14.88 17.06
CA THR A 72 2.95 -15.85 17.38
C THR A 72 1.71 -15.59 16.51
N ARG A 73 1.38 -14.32 16.31
CA ARG A 73 0.22 -13.88 15.53
C ARG A 73 0.40 -14.06 14.04
N GLU A 74 1.61 -13.87 13.53
CA GLU A 74 2.00 -14.20 12.17
C GLU A 74 1.74 -15.68 11.89
N ARG A 75 2.27 -16.58 12.72
CA ARG A 75 2.02 -18.03 12.57
C ARG A 75 0.53 -18.36 12.58
N MET A 76 -0.23 -17.81 13.54
CA MET A 76 -1.67 -18.06 13.63
C MET A 76 -2.45 -17.50 12.44
N LEU A 77 -2.08 -16.31 11.96
CA LEU A 77 -2.75 -15.67 10.84
C LEU A 77 -2.52 -16.46 9.55
N PHE A 78 -1.30 -16.94 9.35
CA PHE A 78 -0.86 -17.54 8.09
C PHE A 78 -0.86 -19.07 8.07
N SER A 79 -1.24 -19.75 9.17
CA SER A 79 -1.31 -21.21 9.24
C SER A 79 -2.55 -21.84 8.58
N SER A 80 -3.58 -21.06 8.26
CA SER A 80 -4.85 -21.60 7.78
C SER A 80 -5.63 -20.61 6.92
N LEU A 81 -4.95 -19.78 6.13
CA LEU A 81 -5.62 -18.86 5.23
C LEU A 81 -6.09 -19.61 3.98
N THR A 82 -7.39 -19.64 3.78
CA THR A 82 -7.99 -20.08 2.52
C THR A 82 -8.45 -18.86 1.73
N ARG A 83 -8.23 -18.89 0.43
CA ARG A 83 -8.80 -17.89 -0.50
C ARG A 83 -9.71 -18.57 -1.51
N LEU A 84 -10.74 -17.85 -1.94
CA LEU A 84 -11.53 -18.24 -3.10
C LEU A 84 -10.78 -17.81 -4.37
N VAL A 85 -10.48 -18.77 -5.23
CA VAL A 85 -9.92 -18.53 -6.57
C VAL A 85 -10.94 -18.90 -7.63
N GLU A 86 -10.93 -18.17 -8.75
CA GLU A 86 -11.72 -18.55 -9.92
C GLU A 86 -11.18 -19.86 -10.48
N ALA A 87 -11.97 -20.94 -10.32
CA ALA A 87 -11.65 -22.27 -10.82
C ALA A 87 -12.08 -22.43 -12.29
N GLY A 88 -13.03 -21.61 -12.75
CA GLY A 88 -13.49 -21.62 -14.13
C GLY A 88 -14.88 -21.01 -14.26
N ARG A 89 -15.58 -21.37 -15.33
CA ARG A 89 -16.97 -20.95 -15.58
C ARG A 89 -17.88 -22.15 -15.73
N CYS A 90 -19.09 -22.04 -15.21
CA CYS A 90 -20.12 -23.05 -15.37
C CYS A 90 -20.49 -23.20 -16.85
N HIS A 91 -20.37 -24.41 -17.38
CA HIS A 91 -20.71 -24.72 -18.78
C HIS A 91 -22.19 -24.46 -19.14
N ARG A 92 -23.09 -24.38 -18.15
CA ARG A 92 -24.54 -24.16 -18.37
C ARG A 92 -24.95 -22.69 -18.31
N CYS A 93 -24.48 -21.97 -17.29
CA CYS A 93 -24.92 -20.59 -17.02
C CYS A 93 -23.82 -19.54 -17.19
N ASN A 94 -22.60 -19.95 -17.55
CA ASN A 94 -21.42 -19.08 -17.70
C ASN A 94 -21.04 -18.26 -16.45
N GLN A 95 -21.59 -18.61 -15.28
CA GLN A 95 -21.21 -18.01 -14.00
C GLN A 95 -19.84 -18.51 -13.54
N THR A 96 -19.10 -17.65 -12.86
CA THR A 96 -17.79 -17.98 -12.27
C THR A 96 -17.94 -19.04 -11.18
N ILE A 97 -17.17 -20.11 -11.28
CA ILE A 97 -17.03 -21.15 -10.26
C ILE A 97 -15.83 -20.77 -9.38
N TRP A 98 -16.06 -20.75 -8.08
CA TRP A 98 -15.04 -20.47 -7.07
C TRP A 98 -14.59 -21.76 -6.42
N GLN A 99 -13.29 -21.89 -6.18
CA GLN A 99 -12.70 -22.98 -5.42
C GLN A 99 -11.88 -22.43 -4.25
N GLU A 100 -11.98 -23.09 -3.10
CA GLU A 100 -11.09 -22.81 -1.98
C GLU A 100 -9.68 -23.32 -2.27
N GLN A 101 -8.72 -22.43 -2.14
CA GLN A 101 -7.30 -22.74 -2.20
C GLN A 101 -6.68 -22.35 -0.87
N SER A 102 -6.13 -23.32 -0.15
CA SER A 102 -5.27 -23.06 1.01
C SER A 102 -4.02 -22.31 0.53
N PHE A 103 -3.65 -21.31 1.30
CA PHE A 103 -2.48 -20.48 1.06
C PHE A 103 -1.67 -20.42 2.35
N GLU A 104 -0.43 -20.90 2.27
CA GLU A 104 0.55 -20.88 3.35
C GLU A 104 1.80 -20.17 2.82
N PRO A 105 2.04 -18.91 3.21
CA PRO A 105 3.26 -18.23 2.82
C PRO A 105 4.45 -18.84 3.56
N ASP A 106 5.62 -18.81 2.92
CA ASP A 106 6.87 -19.18 3.57
C ASP A 106 7.19 -18.18 4.70
N LEU A 107 6.97 -18.62 5.95
CA LEU A 107 7.20 -17.82 7.14
C LEU A 107 8.70 -17.65 7.45
N ASP A 108 9.55 -18.50 6.89
CA ASP A 108 10.99 -18.44 7.07
C ASP A 108 11.64 -17.48 6.06
N ASN A 109 10.96 -17.13 4.97
CA ASN A 109 11.43 -16.11 4.04
C ASN A 109 11.54 -14.75 4.75
N PRO A 110 12.76 -14.20 4.94
CA PRO A 110 12.96 -12.94 5.65
C PRO A 110 12.63 -11.71 4.78
N GLN A 111 12.50 -11.89 3.46
CA GLN A 111 12.21 -10.77 2.53
C GLN A 111 10.79 -10.25 2.73
N ASP A 112 9.81 -11.15 2.90
CA ASP A 112 8.39 -10.79 3.02
C ASP A 112 7.96 -10.56 4.49
N LYS A 113 8.92 -10.54 5.42
CA LYS A 113 8.65 -10.44 6.86
C LYS A 113 8.01 -9.09 7.22
N GLY A 114 8.44 -8.01 6.59
CA GLY A 114 7.93 -6.65 6.84
C GLY A 114 6.43 -6.56 6.58
N GLU A 115 6.01 -7.12 5.46
CA GLU A 115 4.64 -7.12 4.95
C GLU A 115 3.74 -8.08 5.74
N ARG A 116 4.22 -9.29 6.04
CA ARG A 116 3.49 -10.22 6.93
C ARG A 116 3.27 -9.63 8.32
N HIS A 117 4.28 -8.95 8.86
CA HIS A 117 4.18 -8.26 10.15
C HIS A 117 3.22 -7.06 10.06
N ASN A 118 3.27 -6.29 8.97
CA ASN A 118 2.33 -5.20 8.73
C ASN A 118 0.87 -5.69 8.61
N CYS A 119 0.63 -6.89 8.05
CA CYS A 119 -0.70 -7.52 8.05
C CYS A 119 -1.18 -7.79 9.50
N CYS A 120 -0.30 -8.32 10.34
CA CYS A 120 -0.59 -8.58 11.75
C CYS A 120 -0.89 -7.27 12.51
N VAL A 121 -0.11 -6.22 12.25
CA VAL A 121 -0.34 -4.88 12.82
C VAL A 121 -1.69 -4.32 12.38
N SER A 122 -2.03 -4.45 11.09
CA SER A 122 -3.32 -4.01 10.54
C SER A 122 -4.49 -4.69 11.26
N LEU A 123 -4.45 -6.03 11.37
CA LEU A 123 -5.46 -6.82 12.07
C LEU A 123 -5.58 -6.42 13.54
N HIS A 124 -4.45 -6.24 14.22
CA HIS A 124 -4.43 -5.87 15.64
C HIS A 124 -5.00 -4.46 15.88
N ILE A 125 -4.69 -3.50 15.00
CA ILE A 125 -5.24 -2.14 15.08
C ILE A 125 -6.76 -2.14 14.88
N VAL A 126 -7.29 -2.91 13.93
CA VAL A 126 -8.73 -3.02 13.73
C VAL A 126 -9.41 -3.71 14.90
N ARG A 127 -8.78 -4.76 15.45
CA ARG A 127 -9.32 -5.50 16.60
C ARG A 127 -9.35 -4.68 17.89
N ASN A 128 -8.33 -3.88 18.15
CA ASN A 128 -8.18 -3.14 19.42
C ASN A 128 -8.63 -1.69 19.34
N GLY A 129 -8.66 -1.10 18.15
CA GLY A 129 -9.23 0.21 17.94
C GLY A 129 -10.75 0.09 17.98
N ASN A 130 -11.42 0.94 18.76
CA ASN A 130 -12.88 1.09 18.74
C ASN A 130 -13.36 1.45 17.32
N PHE A 131 -13.51 0.47 16.42
CA PHE A 131 -14.18 0.35 15.11
C PHE A 131 -14.26 1.57 14.16
N ARG A 132 -13.61 2.70 14.45
CA ARG A 132 -13.83 3.99 13.77
C ARG A 132 -12.75 4.32 12.74
N ARG A 133 -11.80 3.43 12.47
CA ARG A 133 -10.65 3.71 11.60
C ARG A 133 -10.44 2.60 10.59
N GLN A 134 -10.76 2.91 9.33
CA GLN A 134 -10.34 2.13 8.18
C GLN A 134 -8.81 2.14 8.11
N VAL A 135 -8.20 0.97 7.91
CA VAL A 135 -6.77 0.85 7.67
C VAL A 135 -6.50 1.02 6.18
N ILE A 136 -5.56 1.90 5.85
CA ILE A 136 -4.96 1.95 4.52
C ILE A 136 -3.63 1.23 4.58
N TYR A 137 -3.50 0.15 3.83
CA TYR A 137 -2.24 -0.58 3.68
C TYR A 137 -1.52 -0.06 2.45
N LEU A 138 -0.44 0.71 2.64
CA LEU A 138 0.28 1.37 1.57
C LEU A 138 1.54 0.57 1.19
N THR A 139 1.48 -0.11 0.05
CA THR A 139 2.60 -0.88 -0.52
C THR A 139 2.58 -0.81 -2.05
N ASP A 140 3.77 -0.79 -2.65
CA ASP A 140 3.94 -0.95 -4.09
C ASP A 140 4.34 -2.38 -4.47
N ASP A 141 4.59 -3.26 -3.50
CA ASP A 141 4.91 -4.67 -3.75
C ASP A 141 3.66 -5.43 -4.24
N GLN A 142 3.52 -5.49 -5.55
CA GLN A 142 2.44 -6.22 -6.21
C GLN A 142 2.54 -7.73 -6.02
N ARG A 143 3.74 -8.27 -5.75
CA ARG A 143 3.93 -9.70 -5.46
C ARG A 143 3.31 -10.01 -4.10
N ALA A 144 3.72 -9.31 -3.04
CA ALA A 144 3.14 -9.48 -1.70
C ALA A 144 1.62 -9.28 -1.70
N VAL A 145 1.13 -8.25 -2.41
CA VAL A 145 -0.31 -7.98 -2.54
C VAL A 145 -1.07 -9.14 -3.16
N ARG A 146 -0.57 -9.68 -4.27
CA ARG A 146 -1.21 -10.80 -4.98
C ARG A 146 -1.12 -12.09 -4.17
N ASP A 147 0.01 -12.31 -3.52
CA ASP A 147 0.32 -13.60 -2.92
C ASP A 147 -0.45 -13.75 -1.60
N TYR A 148 -0.49 -12.72 -0.74
CA TYR A 148 -1.16 -12.86 0.57
C TYR A 148 -1.82 -11.62 1.16
N VAL A 149 -1.32 -10.39 0.93
CA VAL A 149 -1.89 -9.21 1.63
C VAL A 149 -3.36 -9.03 1.26
N ARG A 150 -3.71 -9.19 -0.02
CA ARG A 150 -5.11 -9.11 -0.47
C ARG A 150 -5.97 -10.17 0.19
N THR A 151 -5.51 -11.42 0.24
CA THR A 151 -6.23 -12.50 0.88
C THR A 151 -6.52 -12.19 2.36
N VAL A 152 -5.54 -11.65 3.09
CA VAL A 152 -5.77 -11.23 4.48
C VAL A 152 -6.82 -10.12 4.57
N PHE A 153 -6.78 -9.13 3.68
CA PHE A 153 -7.72 -7.99 3.66
C PHE A 153 -9.12 -8.35 3.15
N ASP A 154 -9.26 -9.44 2.40
CA ASP A 154 -10.54 -9.95 1.93
C ASP A 154 -11.19 -10.84 3.01
N VAL A 155 -10.39 -11.69 3.68
CA VAL A 155 -10.87 -12.57 4.78
C VAL A 155 -11.21 -11.75 6.02
N PHE A 156 -10.34 -10.80 6.37
CA PHE A 156 -10.57 -9.85 7.45
C PHE A 156 -10.84 -8.49 6.80
N PRO A 157 -12.03 -7.87 6.95
CA PRO A 157 -12.33 -6.58 6.32
C PRO A 157 -11.59 -5.43 7.01
N LEU A 158 -10.26 -5.40 6.86
CA LEU A 158 -9.36 -4.49 7.59
C LEU A 158 -9.37 -3.07 7.00
N GLY A 159 -9.61 -2.96 5.69
CA GLY A 159 -9.66 -1.68 4.98
C GLY A 159 -9.25 -1.83 3.52
N THR A 160 -8.42 -0.91 3.03
CA THR A 160 -8.04 -0.86 1.60
C THR A 160 -6.54 -0.92 1.40
N ILE A 161 -6.11 -1.63 0.36
CA ILE A 161 -4.71 -1.69 -0.06
C ILE A 161 -4.50 -0.62 -1.13
N TRP A 162 -3.56 0.29 -0.88
CA TRP A 162 -3.18 1.38 -1.78
C TRP A 162 -1.76 1.20 -2.26
N SER A 163 -1.53 1.63 -3.49
CA SER A 163 -0.18 1.90 -4.00
C SER A 163 0.20 3.38 -3.81
N SER A 164 1.47 3.71 -4.05
CA SER A 164 1.92 5.11 -4.02
C SER A 164 1.16 5.99 -5.02
N LEU A 165 0.68 5.42 -6.13
CA LEU A 165 -0.14 6.14 -7.11
C LEU A 165 -1.56 6.41 -6.61
N ASP A 166 -2.17 5.47 -5.87
CA ASP A 166 -3.47 5.68 -5.23
C ASP A 166 -3.39 6.81 -4.19
N PHE A 167 -2.29 6.84 -3.43
CA PHE A 167 -2.02 7.93 -2.49
C PHE A 167 -1.94 9.30 -3.19
N VAL A 168 -1.26 9.41 -4.35
CA VAL A 168 -1.22 10.65 -5.13
C VAL A 168 -2.62 11.09 -5.58
N LEU A 169 -3.43 10.15 -6.08
CA LEU A 169 -4.82 10.45 -6.46
C LEU A 169 -5.67 10.89 -5.27
N TYR A 170 -5.51 10.26 -4.11
CA TYR A 170 -6.20 10.65 -2.89
C TYR A 170 -5.88 12.11 -2.49
N ILE A 171 -4.60 12.49 -2.50
CA ILE A 171 -4.20 13.87 -2.20
C ILE A 171 -4.81 14.83 -3.22
N PHE A 172 -4.83 14.45 -4.50
CA PHE A 172 -5.44 15.28 -5.54
C PHE A 172 -6.93 15.49 -5.32
N VAL A 173 -7.70 14.44 -5.04
CA VAL A 173 -9.14 14.56 -4.75
C VAL A 173 -9.37 15.47 -3.55
N ARG A 174 -8.64 15.21 -2.45
CA ARG A 174 -8.85 15.92 -1.18
C ARG A 174 -8.43 17.38 -1.22
N HIS A 175 -7.43 17.72 -2.02
CA HIS A 175 -6.87 19.07 -2.11
C HIS A 175 -7.00 19.69 -3.50
N ARG A 176 -8.00 19.23 -4.29
CA ARG A 176 -8.18 19.63 -5.68
C ARG A 176 -8.12 21.14 -5.92
N PRO A 177 -8.74 22.02 -5.09
CA PRO A 177 -8.68 23.46 -5.32
C PRO A 177 -7.25 24.05 -5.28
N ARG A 178 -6.29 23.34 -4.66
CA ARG A 178 -4.91 23.79 -4.47
C ARG A 178 -3.92 23.09 -5.38
N ILE A 179 -4.34 22.06 -6.11
CA ILE A 179 -3.47 21.19 -6.89
C ILE A 179 -3.99 21.16 -8.32
N LEU A 180 -3.14 21.57 -9.27
CA LEU A 180 -3.45 21.50 -10.69
C LEU A 180 -3.27 20.08 -11.21
N LEU A 181 -4.15 19.64 -12.12
CA LEU A 181 -4.08 18.34 -12.77
C LEU A 181 -2.68 18.07 -13.36
N GLN A 182 -2.08 19.05 -14.03
CA GLN A 182 -0.74 18.90 -14.63
C GLN A 182 0.35 18.55 -13.60
N THR A 183 0.26 19.12 -12.40
CA THR A 183 1.18 18.79 -11.29
C THR A 183 0.98 17.35 -10.83
N VAL A 184 -0.27 16.85 -10.82
CA VAL A 184 -0.58 15.46 -10.46
C VAL A 184 -0.05 14.50 -11.53
N LEU A 185 -0.29 14.80 -12.81
CA LEU A 185 0.19 13.95 -13.91
C LEU A 185 1.72 13.85 -13.92
N ALA A 186 2.42 14.95 -13.64
CA ALA A 186 3.88 14.93 -13.46
C ALA A 186 4.29 14.08 -12.25
N THR A 187 3.64 14.29 -11.09
CA THR A 187 3.91 13.50 -9.87
C THR A 187 3.69 12.01 -10.08
N LEU A 188 2.62 11.61 -10.78
CA LEU A 188 2.34 10.20 -11.09
C LEU A 188 3.45 9.59 -11.95
N ARG A 189 4.02 10.35 -12.90
CA ARG A 189 5.19 9.89 -13.69
C ARG A 189 6.41 9.69 -12.80
N ASP A 190 6.70 10.66 -11.93
CA ASP A 190 7.87 10.61 -11.05
C ASP A 190 7.81 9.42 -10.07
N VAL A 191 6.67 9.21 -9.42
CA VAL A 191 6.44 8.05 -8.53
C VAL A 191 6.57 6.74 -9.31
N ASN A 192 5.94 6.67 -10.48
CA ASN A 192 5.98 5.47 -11.31
C ASN A 192 7.39 5.17 -11.84
N ALA A 193 8.21 6.18 -12.11
CA ALA A 193 9.61 6.01 -12.50
C ALA A 193 10.47 5.47 -11.34
N LYS A 194 10.20 5.88 -10.10
CA LYS A 194 10.91 5.35 -8.92
C LYS A 194 10.60 3.90 -8.60
N GLY A 195 9.37 3.45 -8.84
CA GLY A 195 8.96 2.06 -8.59
C GLY A 195 9.62 1.01 -9.48
N VAL A 196 10.51 1.39 -10.40
CA VAL A 196 11.13 0.51 -11.39
C VAL A 196 12.65 0.65 -11.29
N GLY A 197 13.30 -0.30 -10.61
CA GLY A 197 14.74 -0.49 -10.81
C GLY A 197 15.04 -0.69 -12.30
N SER A 198 16.12 -0.09 -12.80
CA SER A 198 16.41 0.26 -14.20
C SER A 198 16.22 -0.79 -15.32
N ASN A 199 15.86 -2.05 -15.07
CA ASN A 199 16.23 -3.11 -16.01
C ASN A 199 15.15 -3.94 -16.71
N ASN A 200 13.83 -3.94 -16.43
CA ASN A 200 12.85 -4.62 -17.33
C ASN A 200 11.38 -4.42 -16.89
N ALA A 201 10.66 -3.42 -17.40
CA ALA A 201 9.19 -3.31 -17.19
C ALA A 201 8.40 -2.34 -18.11
N SER A 202 8.91 -1.84 -19.23
CA SER A 202 8.34 -0.60 -19.83
C SER A 202 6.86 -0.69 -20.26
N SER A 203 6.39 -1.84 -20.76
CA SER A 203 5.02 -1.98 -21.29
C SER A 203 3.94 -2.08 -20.21
N LYS A 204 4.11 -2.94 -19.19
CA LYS A 204 3.19 -3.03 -18.03
C LYS A 204 3.18 -1.72 -17.23
N LEU A 205 4.32 -1.06 -17.16
CA LEU A 205 4.47 0.21 -16.47
C LEU A 205 3.71 1.34 -17.17
N THR A 206 3.88 1.45 -18.50
CA THR A 206 3.16 2.43 -19.30
C THR A 206 1.66 2.22 -19.16
N ARG A 207 1.19 0.96 -19.21
CA ARG A 207 -0.22 0.64 -19.01
C ARG A 207 -0.73 1.07 -17.63
N ARG A 208 0.01 0.80 -16.56
CA ARG A 208 -0.35 1.21 -15.20
C ARG A 208 -0.45 2.73 -15.12
N LEU A 209 0.58 3.46 -15.55
CA LEU A 209 0.60 4.92 -15.55
C LEU A 209 -0.57 5.50 -16.35
N THR A 210 -0.86 4.98 -17.54
CA THR A 210 -2.01 5.43 -18.36
C THR A 210 -3.33 5.29 -17.63
N VAL A 211 -3.54 4.20 -16.87
CA VAL A 211 -4.75 4.01 -16.06
C VAL A 211 -4.87 5.10 -15.00
N TYR A 212 -3.79 5.42 -14.29
CA TYR A 212 -3.81 6.46 -13.24
C TYR A 212 -3.94 7.87 -13.81
N GLN A 213 -3.35 8.17 -14.97
CA GLN A 213 -3.54 9.45 -15.66
C GLN A 213 -5.00 9.63 -16.08
N LYS A 214 -5.62 8.61 -16.69
CA LYS A 214 -7.05 8.64 -17.04
C LYS A 214 -7.94 8.82 -15.82
N ARG A 215 -7.61 8.19 -14.69
CA ARG A 215 -8.33 8.39 -13.41
C ARG A 215 -8.20 9.83 -12.91
N ALA A 216 -7.01 10.41 -12.94
CA ALA A 216 -6.79 11.80 -12.55
C ALA A 216 -7.59 12.76 -13.42
N GLU A 217 -7.57 12.59 -14.74
CA GLU A 217 -8.37 13.39 -15.68
C GLU A 217 -9.87 13.24 -15.41
N HIS A 218 -10.33 12.03 -15.11
CA HIS A 218 -11.74 11.79 -14.79
C HIS A 218 -12.15 12.49 -13.48
N ILE A 219 -11.34 12.36 -12.44
CA ILE A 219 -11.53 13.06 -11.16
C ILE A 219 -11.58 14.57 -11.40
N ASP A 220 -10.66 15.11 -12.22
CA ASP A 220 -10.60 16.52 -12.54
C ASP A 220 -11.89 17.02 -13.20
N ARG A 221 -12.38 16.29 -14.20
CA ARG A 221 -13.64 16.62 -14.87
C ARG A 221 -14.83 16.63 -13.92
N LEU A 222 -14.92 15.63 -13.03
CA LEU A 222 -16.03 15.55 -12.06
C LEU A 222 -15.99 16.68 -11.03
N LEU A 223 -14.80 17.02 -10.53
CA LEU A 223 -14.65 18.04 -9.48
C LEU A 223 -14.70 19.47 -10.00
N VAL A 224 -14.47 19.71 -11.30
CA VAL A 224 -14.67 21.04 -11.92
C VAL A 224 -16.15 21.34 -12.15
N GLN A 225 -17.00 20.31 -12.23
CA GLN A 225 -18.44 20.43 -12.45
C GLN A 225 -19.24 20.62 -11.15
N MET A 226 -18.60 20.50 -9.99
CA MET A 226 -19.18 20.70 -8.65
C MET A 226 -18.85 22.09 -8.12
#